data_AF-A0A3C0VR15-F1
#
_entry.id   AF-A0A3C0VR15-F1
#
_cell.length_a   1.000
_cell.length_b   1.000
_cell.length_c   1.000
_cell.angle_alpha   90.00
_cell.angle_beta   90.00
_cell.angle_gamma   90.00
#
_symmetry.space_group_name_H-M   'P 1'
#
loop_
_entity.id
_entity.type
_entity.pdbx_description
1 polymer ?
#
loop_
_entity_poly.entity_id
_entity_poly.type
_entity_poly.pdbx_seq_one_letter_code
_entity_poly.pdbx_strand_id
1 'polypeptide(L)'
;MRKVVAKRALSMLMALVMILGVFSYTGIDASAKKGKQQVDVKAYAAIFDASYYMNKYPDVAQAIGANEQALFSHFINCGMVEGRQGCAEFNVQVYKAKYTDLRTAFGDNLPLYYQHYLNTGKAEGRTATSAEAAAIANPSQSATPVQTPVANPYDPQTLYNIMISFSSSYPEGMRYTNEDYYQWRGGIYRGGYGCAGFAFMLSDACFGDLPARKVYDVNSIRVGDVVRVNNDAHSVIVLKIENGVYTVAEANYNSSVHWGRTFTYAQMCNVFTYNMTRYPQ
;
A
#
# COMPACT_ATOMS: atom_id res chain seq x y z
N MET A 1 -53.75 35.95 -39.43
CA MET A 1 -55.19 35.59 -39.32
C MET A 1 -55.37 34.19 -39.93
N ARG A 2 -55.39 33.12 -39.12
CA ARG A 2 -56.54 32.29 -38.64
C ARG A 2 -57.15 31.29 -39.65
N LYS A 3 -57.32 30.04 -39.14
CA LYS A 3 -58.10 28.84 -39.58
C LYS A 3 -57.31 27.81 -40.41
N VAL A 4 -56.80 26.69 -39.86
CA VAL A 4 -57.43 25.48 -39.25
C VAL A 4 -58.41 24.76 -40.17
N VAL A 5 -58.05 23.55 -40.63
CA VAL A 5 -58.94 22.37 -40.70
C VAL A 5 -58.13 21.09 -40.45
N ALA A 6 -58.60 20.29 -39.50
CA ALA A 6 -58.12 18.96 -39.12
C ALA A 6 -58.97 17.84 -39.75
N LYS A 7 -58.38 16.65 -39.95
CA LYS A 7 -59.06 15.32 -40.00
C LYS A 7 -58.08 14.31 -39.37
N ARG A 8 -58.27 13.81 -38.13
CA ARG A 8 -59.11 12.67 -37.68
C ARG A 8 -58.86 11.40 -38.52
N ALA A 9 -58.60 10.18 -38.00
CA ALA A 9 -58.60 9.53 -36.69
C ALA A 9 -57.69 8.27 -36.82
N LEU A 10 -57.23 7.56 -35.77
CA LEU A 10 -58.02 6.52 -35.08
C LEU A 10 -57.20 5.86 -33.94
N SER A 11 -57.68 6.05 -32.70
CA SER A 11 -57.84 5.06 -31.61
C SER A 11 -56.75 4.02 -31.31
N MET A 12 -56.15 4.10 -30.11
CA MET A 12 -56.46 3.13 -29.05
C MET A 12 -56.25 3.70 -27.64
N LEU A 13 -57.24 3.44 -26.81
CA LEU A 13 -57.46 3.88 -25.44
C LEU A 13 -56.89 2.82 -24.48
N MET A 14 -56.09 3.20 -23.47
CA MET A 14 -56.31 2.70 -22.10
C MET A 14 -55.52 3.49 -21.03
N ALA A 15 -56.31 4.10 -20.13
CA ALA A 15 -56.10 4.29 -18.70
C ALA A 15 -54.91 5.12 -18.18
N LEU A 16 -55.19 6.42 -18.06
CA LEU A 16 -55.02 7.30 -16.89
C LEU A 16 -54.55 6.65 -15.56
N VAL A 17 -53.38 7.07 -15.06
CA VAL A 17 -53.18 7.42 -13.64
C VAL A 17 -52.31 8.67 -13.58
N MET A 18 -52.92 9.82 -13.27
CA MET A 18 -52.22 11.04 -12.86
C MET A 18 -51.91 10.94 -11.36
N ILE A 19 -50.65 11.12 -10.97
CA ILE A 19 -50.32 11.70 -9.67
C ILE A 19 -49.31 12.83 -9.89
N LEU A 20 -49.73 14.02 -9.45
CA LEU A 20 -48.99 15.26 -9.40
C LEU A 20 -47.77 15.14 -8.48
N GLY A 21 -46.61 15.59 -8.95
CA GLY A 21 -45.41 15.79 -8.15
C GLY A 21 -44.60 16.95 -8.71
N VAL A 22 -44.59 18.04 -7.96
CA VAL A 22 -44.01 19.36 -8.25
C VAL A 22 -42.51 19.27 -8.59
N PHE A 23 -42.11 19.78 -9.75
CA PHE A 23 -40.70 20.08 -10.06
C PHE A 23 -40.35 21.46 -9.51
N SER A 24 -39.60 21.50 -8.42
CA SER A 24 -38.87 22.69 -7.97
C SER A 24 -37.39 22.33 -7.82
N TYR A 25 -36.57 23.06 -8.55
CA TYR A 25 -35.11 22.99 -8.61
C TYR A 25 -34.50 23.49 -7.30
N THR A 26 -33.60 22.72 -6.66
CA THR A 26 -32.34 23.16 -6.01
C THR A 26 -31.55 21.94 -5.56
N GLY A 27 -30.23 21.95 -5.75
CA GLY A 27 -29.34 20.92 -5.19
C GLY A 27 -28.12 20.64 -6.05
N ILE A 28 -27.16 21.58 -6.04
CA ILE A 28 -25.77 21.27 -6.38
C ILE A 28 -25.26 20.43 -5.20
N ASP A 29 -25.09 19.12 -5.39
CA ASP A 29 -24.32 18.32 -4.44
C ASP A 29 -23.14 17.65 -5.14
N ALA A 30 -22.02 18.34 -5.02
CA ALA A 30 -20.69 17.76 -5.11
C ALA A 30 -20.51 16.75 -3.97
N SER A 31 -20.46 15.45 -4.30
CA SER A 31 -19.65 14.46 -3.59
C SER A 31 -19.70 13.10 -4.28
N ALA A 32 -18.89 12.93 -5.32
CA ALA A 32 -18.40 11.61 -5.67
C ALA A 32 -17.31 11.21 -4.65
N LYS A 33 -17.71 10.82 -3.43
CA LYS A 33 -16.83 10.16 -2.47
C LYS A 33 -16.54 8.75 -2.98
N LYS A 34 -15.44 8.58 -3.71
CA LYS A 34 -14.85 7.26 -3.95
C LYS A 34 -14.04 6.86 -2.70
N GLY A 35 -14.74 6.53 -1.62
CA GLY A 35 -14.13 5.97 -0.41
C GLY A 35 -13.73 4.52 -0.67
N LYS A 36 -12.43 4.19 -0.53
CA LYS A 36 -11.99 2.80 -0.37
C LYS A 36 -12.63 2.28 0.92
N GLN A 37 -13.36 1.17 0.83
CA GLN A 37 -14.04 0.55 1.95
C GLN A 37 -13.01 0.24 3.05
N GLN A 38 -13.13 0.87 4.23
CA GLN A 38 -12.43 0.39 5.41
C GLN A 38 -12.85 -1.06 5.61
N VAL A 39 -11.90 -1.98 5.50
CA VAL A 39 -12.17 -3.40 5.72
C VAL A 39 -12.50 -3.57 7.20
N ASP A 40 -13.65 -4.17 7.49
CA ASP A 40 -14.12 -4.39 8.85
C ASP A 40 -13.18 -5.37 9.57
N VAL A 41 -12.54 -4.91 10.66
CA VAL A 41 -11.64 -5.72 11.49
C VAL A 41 -12.34 -7.00 11.95
N LYS A 42 -13.66 -6.95 12.18
CA LYS A 42 -14.44 -8.11 12.62
C LYS A 42 -14.49 -9.24 11.58
N ALA A 43 -14.39 -8.92 10.30
CA ALA A 43 -14.31 -9.93 9.24
C ALA A 43 -13.04 -10.80 9.35
N TYR A 44 -12.04 -10.32 10.11
CA TYR A 44 -10.75 -10.97 10.31
C TYR A 44 -10.58 -11.54 11.72
N ALA A 45 -11.61 -11.53 12.56
CA ALA A 45 -11.53 -11.99 13.96
C ALA A 45 -11.10 -13.46 14.11
N ALA A 46 -11.19 -14.27 13.05
CA ALA A 46 -10.69 -15.64 13.05
C ALA A 46 -9.16 -15.75 12.92
N ILE A 47 -8.47 -14.68 12.51
CA ILE A 47 -7.01 -14.67 12.34
C ILE A 47 -6.32 -13.45 12.95
N PHE A 48 -7.08 -12.49 13.49
CA PHE A 48 -6.55 -11.24 14.03
C PHE A 48 -7.27 -10.85 15.33
N ASP A 49 -6.48 -10.59 16.36
CA ASP A 49 -6.88 -9.95 17.61
C ASP A 49 -5.86 -8.85 17.92
N ALA A 50 -6.32 -7.60 18.03
CA ALA A 50 -5.41 -6.46 18.14
C ALA A 50 -4.58 -6.49 19.43
N SER A 51 -5.17 -6.95 20.54
CA SER A 51 -4.47 -7.04 21.84
C SER A 51 -3.38 -8.11 21.78
N TYR A 52 -3.69 -9.28 21.22
CA TYR A 52 -2.74 -10.36 20.98
C TYR A 52 -1.60 -9.89 20.09
N TYR A 53 -1.93 -9.29 18.95
CA TYR A 53 -0.96 -8.87 17.94
C TYR A 53 0.01 -7.82 18.48
N MET A 54 -0.51 -6.80 19.17
CA MET A 54 0.31 -5.77 19.81
C MET A 54 1.23 -6.36 20.90
N ASN A 55 0.70 -7.22 21.77
CA ASN A 55 1.49 -7.81 22.86
C ASN A 55 2.56 -8.79 22.33
N LYS A 56 2.28 -9.48 21.22
CA LYS A 56 3.21 -10.42 20.60
C LYS A 56 4.32 -9.75 19.79
N TYR A 57 4.07 -8.56 19.26
CA TYR A 57 5.00 -7.83 18.38
C TYR A 57 5.34 -6.44 18.94
N PRO A 58 6.28 -6.36 19.91
CA PRO A 58 6.69 -5.09 20.50
C PRO A 58 7.24 -4.08 19.50
N ASP A 59 7.87 -4.54 18.41
CA ASP A 59 8.36 -3.69 17.31
C ASP A 59 7.22 -2.95 16.61
N VAL A 60 6.09 -3.63 16.38
CA VAL A 60 4.88 -3.02 15.84
C VAL A 60 4.25 -2.09 16.88
N ALA A 61 4.13 -2.52 18.13
CA ALA A 61 3.55 -1.71 19.21
C ALA A 61 4.31 -0.39 19.41
N GLN A 62 5.64 -0.42 19.37
CA GLN A 62 6.49 0.78 19.47
C GLN A 62 6.32 1.70 18.26
N ALA A 63 6.14 1.13 17.06
CA ALA A 63 6.05 1.87 15.81
C ALA A 63 4.72 2.60 15.62
N ILE A 64 3.59 1.96 15.95
CA ILE A 64 2.24 2.45 15.58
C ILE A 64 1.27 2.55 16.76
N GLY A 65 1.68 2.12 17.96
CA GLY A 65 0.87 2.20 19.18
C GLY A 65 -0.26 1.18 19.25
N ALA A 66 -1.25 1.47 20.10
CA ALA A 66 -2.34 0.55 20.45
C ALA A 66 -3.63 0.75 19.62
N ASN A 67 -3.57 1.50 18.51
CA ASN A 67 -4.76 1.73 17.69
C ASN A 67 -5.14 0.45 16.92
N GLU A 68 -6.33 -0.09 17.19
CA GLU A 68 -6.83 -1.33 16.58
C GLU A 68 -6.78 -1.29 15.04
N GLN A 69 -7.24 -0.20 14.42
CA GLN A 69 -7.28 -0.07 12.96
C GLN A 69 -5.87 -0.02 12.35
N ALA A 70 -4.92 0.62 13.03
CA ALA A 70 -3.52 0.68 12.60
C ALA A 70 -2.84 -0.69 12.72
N LEU A 71 -3.04 -1.38 13.85
CA LEU A 71 -2.53 -2.75 14.07
C LEU A 71 -3.11 -3.72 13.04
N PHE A 72 -4.41 -3.60 12.74
CA PHE A 72 -5.07 -4.38 11.70
C PHE A 72 -4.49 -4.07 10.32
N SER A 73 -4.31 -2.79 9.99
CA SER A 73 -3.71 -2.37 8.72
C SER A 73 -2.29 -2.92 8.56
N HIS A 74 -1.48 -2.91 9.62
CA HIS A 74 -0.16 -3.55 9.61
C HIS A 74 -0.28 -5.06 9.39
N PHE A 75 -1.19 -5.75 10.08
CA PHE A 75 -1.35 -7.19 9.93
C PHE A 75 -1.69 -7.58 8.48
N ILE A 76 -2.64 -6.88 7.85
CA ILE A 76 -3.04 -7.16 6.46
C ILE A 76 -1.93 -6.84 5.46
N ASN A 77 -1.30 -5.66 5.59
CA ASN A 77 -0.33 -5.20 4.60
C ASN A 77 1.04 -5.87 4.76
N CYS A 78 1.37 -6.36 5.97
CA CYS A 78 2.71 -6.83 6.30
C CYS A 78 2.71 -8.11 7.11
N GLY A 79 1.93 -8.17 8.18
CA GLY A 79 1.93 -9.30 9.11
C GLY A 79 1.66 -10.64 8.40
N MET A 80 0.73 -10.68 7.46
CA MET A 80 0.45 -11.87 6.66
C MET A 80 1.62 -12.31 5.77
N VAL A 81 2.32 -11.35 5.16
CA VAL A 81 3.48 -11.62 4.29
C VAL A 81 4.69 -12.09 5.11
N GLU A 82 4.91 -11.45 6.26
CA GLU A 82 5.96 -11.82 7.23
C GLU A 82 5.67 -13.15 7.95
N GLY A 83 4.44 -13.68 7.84
CA GLY A 83 4.01 -14.88 8.56
C GLY A 83 3.76 -14.65 10.06
N ARG A 84 3.45 -13.41 10.45
CA ARG A 84 3.13 -13.04 11.83
C ARG A 84 1.77 -13.61 12.25
N GLN A 85 1.71 -14.01 13.51
CA GLN A 85 0.52 -14.59 14.10
C GLN A 85 -0.42 -13.49 14.60
N GLY A 86 -1.57 -13.34 13.95
CA GLY A 86 -2.54 -12.28 14.26
C GLY A 86 -3.40 -12.55 15.50
N CYS A 87 -3.70 -13.81 15.84
CA CYS A 87 -4.45 -14.21 17.02
C CYS A 87 -3.94 -15.55 17.59
N ALA A 88 -4.37 -15.95 18.79
CA ALA A 88 -3.92 -17.19 19.41
C ALA A 88 -4.41 -18.46 18.69
N GLU A 89 -5.57 -18.37 18.04
CA GLU A 89 -6.32 -19.48 17.44
C GLU A 89 -5.77 -19.89 16.07
N PHE A 90 -4.97 -19.04 15.42
CA PHE A 90 -4.43 -19.30 14.08
C PHE A 90 -2.96 -18.91 13.95
N ASN A 91 -2.13 -19.86 13.52
CA ASN A 91 -0.72 -19.72 13.19
C ASN A 91 -0.48 -20.24 11.76
N VAL A 92 -0.07 -19.35 10.86
CA VAL A 92 0.08 -19.68 9.44
C VAL A 92 1.15 -20.73 9.17
N GLN A 93 2.23 -20.76 9.97
CA GLN A 93 3.33 -21.70 9.77
C GLN A 93 2.88 -23.12 10.12
N VAL A 94 2.11 -23.26 11.21
CA VAL A 94 1.46 -24.53 11.56
C VAL A 94 0.47 -24.94 10.48
N TYR A 95 -0.35 -24.00 10.00
CA TYR A 95 -1.35 -24.28 8.97
C TYR A 95 -0.69 -24.76 7.67
N LYS A 96 0.35 -24.07 7.21
CA LYS A 96 1.17 -24.46 6.07
C LYS A 96 1.82 -25.83 6.28
N ALA A 97 2.42 -26.09 7.43
CA ALA A 97 3.07 -27.37 7.72
C ALA A 97 2.07 -28.54 7.79
N LYS A 98 0.85 -28.30 8.27
CA LYS A 98 -0.17 -29.35 8.46
C LYS A 98 -0.89 -29.76 7.18
N TYR A 99 -1.16 -28.82 6.27
CA TYR A 99 -2.02 -29.05 5.11
C TYR A 99 -1.22 -29.10 3.80
N THR A 100 -0.88 -30.31 3.36
CA THR A 100 -0.06 -30.57 2.15
C THR A 100 -0.73 -30.12 0.85
N ASP A 101 -2.05 -30.21 0.78
CA ASP A 101 -2.86 -29.69 -0.34
C ASP A 101 -2.64 -28.19 -0.52
N LEU A 102 -2.65 -27.43 0.58
CA LEU A 102 -2.41 -25.98 0.53
C LEU A 102 -0.96 -25.65 0.20
N ARG A 103 0.02 -26.44 0.67
CA ARG A 103 1.41 -26.30 0.23
C ARG A 103 1.58 -26.48 -1.26
N THR A 104 0.88 -27.46 -1.82
CA THR A 104 0.90 -27.73 -3.26
C THR A 104 0.25 -26.58 -4.03
N ALA A 105 -0.84 -26.01 -3.51
CA ALA A 105 -1.57 -24.93 -4.18
C ALA A 105 -0.91 -23.54 -4.05
N PHE A 106 -0.36 -23.21 -2.89
CA PHE A 106 0.06 -21.84 -2.54
C PHE A 106 1.58 -21.66 -2.43
N GLY A 107 2.34 -22.75 -2.31
CA GLY A 107 3.79 -22.69 -2.10
C GLY A 107 4.16 -21.83 -0.90
N ASP A 108 5.01 -20.83 -1.10
CA ASP A 108 5.47 -19.91 -0.05
C ASP A 108 4.63 -18.64 0.12
N ASN A 109 3.53 -18.49 -0.63
CA ASN A 109 2.65 -17.33 -0.52
C ASN A 109 1.79 -17.38 0.75
N LEU A 110 2.38 -16.97 1.88
CA LEU A 110 1.74 -16.98 3.20
C LEU A 110 0.37 -16.29 3.24
N PRO A 111 0.15 -15.10 2.63
CA PRO A 111 -1.18 -14.46 2.57
C PRO A 111 -2.31 -15.37 2.10
N LEU A 112 -2.08 -16.25 1.12
CA LEU A 112 -3.10 -17.18 0.63
C LEU A 112 -3.57 -18.18 1.69
N TYR A 113 -2.68 -18.58 2.62
CA TYR A 113 -3.04 -19.46 3.73
C TYR A 113 -3.97 -18.77 4.74
N TYR A 114 -3.72 -17.50 5.06
CA TYR A 114 -4.63 -16.72 5.91
C TYR A 114 -6.00 -16.55 5.26
N GLN A 115 -6.03 -16.20 3.96
CA GLN A 115 -7.27 -16.07 3.19
C GLN A 115 -8.04 -17.38 3.12
N HIS A 116 -7.34 -18.50 2.89
CA HIS A 116 -7.97 -19.83 2.89
C HIS A 116 -8.62 -20.13 4.24
N TYR A 117 -7.88 -19.96 5.34
CA TYR A 117 -8.42 -20.23 6.67
C TYR A 117 -9.65 -19.37 7.00
N LEU A 118 -9.60 -18.08 6.65
CA LEU A 118 -10.73 -17.17 6.80
C LEU A 118 -11.97 -17.60 6.02
N ASN A 119 -11.79 -17.93 4.74
CA ASN A 119 -12.91 -18.13 3.82
C ASN A 119 -13.50 -19.54 3.92
N THR A 120 -12.69 -20.55 4.23
CA THR A 120 -13.05 -21.96 4.09
C THR A 120 -12.48 -22.83 5.20
N GLY A 121 -11.19 -22.71 5.49
CA GLY A 121 -10.49 -23.62 6.39
C GLY A 121 -11.08 -23.73 7.79
N LYS A 122 -11.54 -22.62 8.37
CA LYS A 122 -12.20 -22.64 9.69
C LYS A 122 -13.54 -23.40 9.65
N ALA A 123 -14.33 -23.22 8.59
CA ALA A 123 -15.61 -23.92 8.40
C ALA A 123 -15.41 -25.42 8.09
N GLU A 124 -14.30 -25.78 7.45
CA GLU A 124 -13.87 -27.17 7.24
C GLU A 124 -13.39 -27.86 8.53
N GLY A 125 -13.29 -27.13 9.64
CA GLY A 125 -12.77 -27.67 10.91
C GLY A 125 -11.24 -27.84 10.92
N ARG A 126 -10.52 -27.24 9.98
CA ARG A 126 -9.05 -27.23 10.00
C ARG A 126 -8.56 -26.41 11.20
N THR A 127 -7.57 -26.92 11.93
CA THR A 127 -6.93 -26.22 13.06
C THR A 127 -5.47 -25.89 12.77
N ALA A 128 -4.97 -24.81 13.38
CA ALA A 128 -3.56 -24.45 13.41
C ALA A 128 -3.26 -23.46 14.54
N THR A 129 -3.41 -23.89 15.79
CA THR A 129 -3.26 -23.07 16.99
C THR A 129 -1.79 -22.93 17.40
N SER A 130 -1.47 -21.92 18.24
CA SER A 130 -0.15 -21.82 18.88
C SER A 130 0.23 -23.06 19.70
N ALA A 131 -0.74 -23.75 20.30
CA ALA A 131 -0.49 -24.97 21.06
C ALA A 131 0.04 -26.11 20.18
N GLU A 132 -0.39 -26.15 18.92
CA GLU A 132 0.10 -27.12 17.92
C GLU A 132 1.49 -26.74 17.38
N ALA A 133 1.91 -25.47 17.47
CA ALA A 133 3.23 -25.00 17.02
C ALA A 133 4.39 -25.60 17.82
N ALA A 134 4.18 -25.87 19.12
CA ALA A 134 5.19 -26.46 20.00
C ALA A 134 5.57 -27.90 19.61
N ALA A 135 4.75 -28.59 18.82
CA ALA A 135 4.98 -29.97 18.39
C ALA A 135 5.77 -30.09 17.06
N ILE A 136 6.07 -28.99 16.36
CA ILE A 136 6.58 -29.02 14.96
C ILE A 136 7.96 -28.32 14.80
N ALA A 137 8.58 -27.82 15.86
CA ALA A 137 9.81 -27.04 15.76
C ALA A 137 11.11 -27.88 15.65
N ASN A 138 11.46 -28.32 14.44
CA ASN A 138 12.83 -28.35 13.89
C ASN A 138 12.76 -28.63 12.37
N PRO A 139 13.28 -27.77 11.45
CA PRO A 139 14.71 -27.59 11.28
C PRO A 139 15.23 -26.17 10.88
N SER A 140 16.53 -26.02 11.11
CA SER A 140 17.53 -25.04 10.65
C SER A 140 17.27 -24.26 9.34
N GLN A 141 17.43 -22.94 9.42
CA GLN A 141 17.61 -22.05 8.26
C GLN A 141 19.10 -22.00 7.86
N SER A 142 19.39 -22.33 6.60
CA SER A 142 20.70 -22.14 5.97
C SER A 142 20.73 -20.80 5.23
N ALA A 143 21.71 -19.96 5.53
CA ALA A 143 22.01 -18.76 4.77
C ALA A 143 22.86 -19.12 3.54
N THR A 144 22.46 -18.67 2.35
CA THR A 144 23.27 -18.76 1.12
C THR A 144 24.29 -17.61 1.01
N PRO A 145 25.41 -17.80 0.28
CA PRO A 145 26.57 -16.92 0.29
C PRO A 145 26.50 -15.78 -0.73
N VAL A 146 27.18 -14.69 -0.37
CA VAL A 146 27.40 -13.45 -1.13
C VAL A 146 28.16 -13.72 -2.44
N GLN A 147 27.66 -13.19 -3.56
CA GLN A 147 28.38 -13.10 -4.84
C GLN A 147 28.90 -11.67 -5.07
N THR A 148 30.11 -11.54 -5.62
CA THR A 148 30.81 -10.28 -5.97
C THR A 148 30.34 -9.70 -7.32
N PRO A 149 30.47 -8.38 -7.54
CA PRO A 149 29.57 -7.62 -8.43
C PRO A 149 30.08 -7.48 -9.87
N VAL A 150 29.17 -7.70 -10.82
CA VAL A 150 29.12 -6.94 -12.07
C VAL A 150 28.67 -5.52 -11.70
N ALA A 151 29.24 -4.46 -12.30
CA ALA A 151 28.85 -3.08 -12.01
C ALA A 151 27.38 -2.84 -12.40
N ASN A 152 26.48 -2.98 -11.42
CA ASN A 152 25.07 -2.67 -11.56
C ASN A 152 24.91 -1.15 -11.41
N PRO A 153 24.49 -0.41 -12.46
CA PRO A 153 24.29 1.04 -12.34
C PRO A 153 23.17 1.41 -11.34
N TYR A 154 22.36 0.44 -10.93
CA TYR A 154 21.30 0.57 -9.92
C TYR A 154 21.70 -0.04 -8.56
N ASP A 155 23.01 -0.14 -8.29
CA ASP A 155 23.51 -0.49 -6.96
C ASP A 155 23.01 0.52 -5.91
N PRO A 156 22.48 0.07 -4.75
CA PRO A 156 21.93 0.96 -3.73
C PRO A 156 22.87 2.09 -3.27
N GLN A 157 24.17 1.83 -3.15
CA GLN A 157 25.13 2.85 -2.72
C GLN A 157 25.35 3.91 -3.81
N THR A 158 25.39 3.48 -5.07
CA THR A 158 25.49 4.39 -6.21
C THR A 158 24.25 5.29 -6.30
N LEU A 159 23.05 4.72 -6.15
CA LEU A 159 21.80 5.49 -6.14
C LEU A 159 21.73 6.46 -4.95
N TYR A 160 22.13 6.03 -3.75
CA TYR A 160 22.24 6.90 -2.59
C TYR A 160 23.16 8.09 -2.87
N ASN A 161 24.35 7.85 -3.42
CA ASN A 161 25.34 8.89 -3.73
C ASN A 161 24.81 9.89 -4.75
N ILE A 162 24.09 9.42 -5.78
CA ILE A 162 23.44 10.29 -6.77
C ILE A 162 22.42 11.21 -6.07
N MET A 163 21.49 10.65 -5.30
CA MET A 163 20.44 11.43 -4.65
C MET A 163 21.01 12.40 -3.61
N ILE A 164 21.95 11.97 -2.77
CA ILE A 164 22.50 12.83 -1.71
C ILE A 164 23.32 13.99 -2.27
N SER A 165 23.86 13.89 -3.50
CA SER A 165 24.54 15.01 -4.17
C SER A 165 23.63 16.23 -4.37
N PHE A 166 22.31 16.02 -4.48
CA PHE A 166 21.33 17.11 -4.63
C PHE A 166 21.14 17.90 -3.33
N SER A 167 21.56 17.38 -2.17
CA SER A 167 21.47 18.11 -0.89
C SER A 167 22.26 19.41 -0.87
N SER A 168 23.26 19.56 -1.75
CA SER A 168 24.00 20.81 -1.92
C SER A 168 23.16 21.91 -2.60
N SER A 169 22.33 21.53 -3.57
CA SER A 169 21.42 22.46 -4.28
C SER A 169 20.07 22.61 -3.57
N TYR A 170 19.68 21.61 -2.79
CA TYR A 170 18.45 21.54 -2.02
C TYR A 170 18.77 21.25 -0.54
N PRO A 171 19.37 22.20 0.20
CA PRO A 171 19.79 21.97 1.57
C PRO A 171 18.59 21.70 2.49
N GLU A 172 18.86 21.05 3.62
CA GLU A 172 17.88 20.83 4.68
C GLU A 172 17.17 22.13 5.07
N GLY A 173 15.83 22.09 5.15
CA GLY A 173 15.02 23.26 5.49
C GLY A 173 14.81 24.27 4.35
N MET A 174 15.38 24.05 3.16
CA MET A 174 15.10 24.89 1.99
C MET A 174 13.59 24.92 1.72
N ARG A 175 13.04 26.11 1.50
CA ARG A 175 11.63 26.28 1.12
C ARG A 175 11.34 25.51 -0.16
N TYR A 176 10.36 24.62 -0.09
CA TYR A 176 9.87 23.83 -1.22
C TYR A 176 8.39 23.50 -0.98
N THR A 177 7.54 23.84 -1.93
CA THR A 177 6.09 24.03 -1.74
C THR A 177 5.28 23.36 -2.84
N ASN A 178 3.94 23.48 -2.77
CA ASN A 178 3.05 23.06 -3.86
C ASN A 178 3.19 23.87 -5.16
N GLU A 179 3.93 24.98 -5.16
CA GLU A 179 4.20 25.77 -6.37
C GLU A 179 5.35 25.18 -7.19
N ASP A 180 6.21 24.39 -6.55
CA ASP A 180 7.40 23.82 -7.16
C ASP A 180 7.05 22.59 -8.00
N TYR A 181 7.19 22.71 -9.31
CA TYR A 181 6.88 21.66 -10.29
C TYR A 181 8.13 21.01 -10.84
N TYR A 182 8.07 19.70 -11.06
CA TYR A 182 9.06 18.95 -11.83
C TYR A 182 8.38 18.07 -12.90
N GLN A 183 8.91 18.11 -14.12
CA GLN A 183 8.49 17.24 -15.21
C GLN A 183 9.20 15.89 -15.09
N TRP A 184 8.43 14.80 -14.95
CA TRP A 184 8.98 13.46 -14.73
C TRP A 184 9.18 12.72 -16.05
N ARG A 185 10.42 12.39 -16.41
CA ARG A 185 10.76 11.95 -17.77
C ARG A 185 10.36 10.51 -18.09
N GLY A 186 10.58 9.57 -17.18
CA GLY A 186 10.10 8.18 -17.34
C GLY A 186 8.96 7.81 -16.40
N GLY A 187 8.21 8.82 -15.96
CA GLY A 187 7.10 8.67 -15.03
C GLY A 187 5.83 8.08 -15.64
N ILE A 188 5.04 7.42 -14.79
CA ILE A 188 3.62 7.13 -15.10
C ILE A 188 2.75 8.39 -15.16
N TYR A 189 3.28 9.52 -14.67
CA TYR A 189 2.70 10.85 -14.76
C TYR A 189 3.66 11.76 -15.52
N ARG A 190 3.13 12.81 -16.17
CA ARG A 190 3.97 13.80 -16.88
C ARG A 190 4.90 14.59 -15.95
N GLY A 191 4.58 14.67 -14.66
CA GLY A 191 5.30 15.43 -13.66
C GLY A 191 4.51 15.52 -12.37
N GLY A 192 5.00 16.32 -11.42
CA GLY A 192 4.37 16.50 -10.13
C GLY A 192 4.76 17.82 -9.47
N TYR A 193 3.88 18.31 -8.61
CA TYR A 193 4.13 19.46 -7.74
C TYR A 193 4.59 19.01 -6.36
N GLY A 194 5.27 19.89 -5.62
CA GLY A 194 5.65 19.69 -4.23
C GLY A 194 6.39 18.38 -4.00
N CYS A 195 5.92 17.59 -3.05
CA CYS A 195 6.56 16.35 -2.62
C CYS A 195 6.74 15.35 -3.78
N ALA A 196 5.77 15.25 -4.68
CA ALA A 196 5.85 14.36 -5.83
C ALA A 196 6.91 14.86 -6.82
N GLY A 197 6.92 16.16 -7.13
CA GLY A 197 7.91 16.76 -8.03
C GLY A 197 9.35 16.54 -7.55
N PHE A 198 9.60 16.78 -6.26
CA PHE A 198 10.91 16.57 -5.67
C PHE A 198 11.36 15.10 -5.73
N ALA A 199 10.47 14.16 -5.39
CA ALA A 199 10.79 12.74 -5.48
C ALA A 199 11.03 12.28 -6.93
N PHE A 200 10.27 12.82 -7.90
CA PHE A 200 10.46 12.53 -9.33
C PHE A 200 11.80 13.02 -9.85
N MET A 201 12.24 14.20 -9.42
CA MET A 201 13.56 14.75 -9.77
C MET A 201 14.69 13.83 -9.34
N LEU A 202 14.67 13.37 -8.08
CA LEU A 202 15.68 12.46 -7.57
C LEU A 202 15.58 11.08 -8.24
N SER A 203 14.37 10.61 -8.56
CA SER A 203 14.17 9.38 -9.33
C SER A 203 14.73 9.50 -10.75
N ASP A 204 14.58 10.64 -11.42
CA ASP A 204 15.16 10.89 -12.74
C ASP A 204 16.68 10.99 -12.72
N ALA A 205 17.27 11.50 -11.63
CA ALA A 205 18.72 11.49 -11.46
C ALA A 205 19.28 10.05 -11.40
N CYS A 206 18.55 9.15 -10.74
CA CYS A 206 18.95 7.74 -10.59
C CYS A 206 18.71 6.89 -11.84
N PHE A 207 17.58 7.07 -12.52
CA PHE A 207 17.08 6.12 -13.52
C PHE A 207 16.92 6.71 -14.92
N GLY A 208 17.23 8.00 -15.11
CA GLY A 208 17.10 8.67 -16.40
C GLY A 208 15.65 8.64 -16.89
N ASP A 209 15.40 7.96 -18.01
CA ASP A 209 14.10 7.89 -18.70
C ASP A 209 13.45 6.50 -18.62
N LEU A 210 13.99 5.57 -17.82
CA LEU A 210 13.39 4.24 -17.62
C LEU A 210 11.92 4.29 -17.20
N PRO A 211 11.03 3.42 -17.71
CA PRO A 211 9.62 3.49 -17.35
C PRO A 211 9.39 3.13 -15.87
N ALA A 212 8.61 3.96 -15.17
CA ALA A 212 8.12 3.66 -13.83
C ALA A 212 6.89 2.75 -13.86
N ARG A 213 6.70 1.95 -12.82
CA ARG A 213 5.47 1.18 -12.57
C ARG A 213 5.07 1.22 -11.11
N LYS A 214 3.78 1.09 -10.82
CA LYS A 214 3.29 0.94 -9.44
C LYS A 214 3.43 -0.51 -8.98
N VAL A 215 3.88 -0.69 -7.74
CA VAL A 215 3.84 -1.96 -7.03
C VAL A 215 3.15 -1.73 -5.69
N TYR A 216 2.29 -2.67 -5.31
CA TYR A 216 1.44 -2.60 -4.11
C TYR A 216 1.91 -3.62 -3.07
N ASP A 217 3.22 -3.66 -2.84
CA ASP A 217 3.87 -4.54 -1.88
C ASP A 217 5.01 -3.79 -1.21
N VAL A 218 4.94 -3.60 0.11
CA VAL A 218 5.96 -2.90 0.89
C VAL A 218 7.32 -3.60 0.82
N ASN A 219 7.33 -4.92 0.61
CA ASN A 219 8.57 -5.70 0.50
C ASN A 219 9.28 -5.50 -0.83
N SER A 220 8.58 -4.91 -1.82
CA SER A 220 9.17 -4.59 -3.12
C SER A 220 9.96 -3.27 -3.13
N ILE A 221 9.87 -2.47 -2.05
CA ILE A 221 10.51 -1.17 -1.96
C ILE A 221 12.02 -1.32 -2.02
N ARG A 222 12.66 -0.58 -2.92
CA ARG A 222 14.11 -0.50 -3.08
C ARG A 222 14.61 0.95 -3.02
N VAL A 223 15.92 1.12 -2.82
CA VAL A 223 16.57 2.44 -2.92
C VAL A 223 16.27 3.08 -4.27
N GLY A 224 15.92 4.36 -4.26
CA GLY A 224 15.51 5.13 -5.43
C GLY A 224 14.03 4.99 -5.82
N ASP A 225 13.25 4.09 -5.19
CA ASP A 225 11.81 4.04 -5.40
C ASP A 225 11.13 5.27 -4.80
N VAL A 226 10.15 5.82 -5.53
CA VAL A 226 9.25 6.84 -4.99
C VAL A 226 8.10 6.13 -4.29
N VAL A 227 7.94 6.38 -2.99
CA VAL A 227 6.90 5.75 -2.17
C VAL A 227 5.80 6.75 -1.89
N ARG A 228 4.55 6.36 -2.19
CA ARG A 228 3.36 7.10 -1.78
C ARG A 228 2.93 6.62 -0.41
N VAL A 229 2.83 7.58 0.51
CA VAL A 229 2.54 7.35 1.92
C VAL A 229 1.33 8.16 2.39
N ASN A 230 0.79 7.79 3.55
CA ASN A 230 -0.34 8.42 4.22
C ASN A 230 -1.60 8.47 3.33
N ASN A 231 -2.03 7.31 2.84
CA ASN A 231 -3.21 7.16 1.97
C ASN A 231 -3.12 8.00 0.68
N ASP A 232 -2.03 7.82 -0.07
CA ASP A 232 -1.77 8.54 -1.31
C ASP A 232 -1.83 10.07 -1.13
N ALA A 233 -1.37 10.59 0.02
CA ALA A 233 -1.31 12.03 0.27
C ALA A 233 0.09 12.59 0.01
N HIS A 234 1.15 11.86 0.39
CA HIS A 234 2.52 12.35 0.37
C HIS A 234 3.47 11.44 -0.39
N SER A 235 4.51 12.02 -0.99
CA SER A 235 5.56 11.29 -1.72
C SER A 235 6.89 11.46 -1.01
N VAL A 236 7.60 10.35 -0.85
CA VAL A 236 8.99 10.31 -0.38
C VAL A 236 9.81 9.49 -1.37
N ILE A 237 11.13 9.69 -1.44
CA ILE A 237 12.03 8.80 -2.18
C ILE A 237 12.98 8.09 -1.21
N VAL A 238 13.18 6.79 -1.40
CA VAL A 238 14.01 5.98 -0.50
C VAL A 238 15.48 6.20 -0.80
N LEU A 239 16.22 6.77 0.14
CA LEU A 239 17.67 6.95 0.05
C LEU A 239 18.42 5.68 0.41
N LYS A 240 17.97 4.96 1.44
CA LYS A 240 18.70 3.84 2.05
C LYS A 240 17.73 2.89 2.74
N ILE A 241 18.06 1.60 2.76
CA ILE A 241 17.37 0.59 3.57
C ILE A 241 18.43 -0.21 4.33
N GLU A 242 18.43 -0.14 5.66
CA GLU A 242 19.36 -0.88 6.52
C GLU A 242 18.62 -1.46 7.70
N ASN A 243 18.79 -2.77 7.97
CA ASN A 243 18.18 -3.45 9.11
C ASN A 243 16.66 -3.21 9.22
N GLY A 244 15.96 -3.13 8.09
CA GLY A 244 14.52 -2.85 8.03
C GLY A 244 14.14 -1.39 8.29
N VAL A 245 15.09 -0.46 8.34
CA VAL A 245 14.87 0.98 8.46
C VAL A 245 15.02 1.65 7.10
N TYR A 246 13.99 2.38 6.68
CA TYR A 246 13.92 3.13 5.43
C TYR A 246 14.31 4.59 5.71
N THR A 247 15.45 5.03 5.19
CA THR A 247 15.85 6.44 5.19
C THR A 247 15.34 7.09 3.90
N VAL A 248 14.66 8.24 4.01
CA VAL A 248 14.05 8.91 2.86
C VAL A 248 14.52 10.35 2.69
N ALA A 249 14.37 10.86 1.47
CA ALA A 249 14.31 12.28 1.18
C ALA A 249 12.89 12.67 0.82
N GLU A 250 12.49 13.86 1.21
CA GLU A 250 11.19 14.42 0.89
C GLU A 250 11.24 15.95 0.84
N ALA A 251 10.23 16.54 0.25
CA ALA A 251 10.05 17.99 0.27
C ALA A 251 8.57 18.30 0.45
N ASN A 252 8.26 19.58 0.69
CA ASN A 252 6.90 20.04 0.96
C ASN A 252 6.25 19.33 2.16
N TYR A 253 7.06 18.74 3.03
CA TYR A 253 6.68 18.46 4.40
C TYR A 253 6.96 19.74 5.20
N ASN A 254 5.93 20.33 5.78
CA ASN A 254 6.00 21.68 6.37
C ASN A 254 6.56 22.76 5.40
N SER A 255 6.33 22.61 4.10
CA SER A 255 6.84 23.52 3.05
C SER A 255 8.38 23.61 2.95
N SER A 256 9.09 22.55 3.34
CA SER A 256 10.55 22.47 3.27
C SER A 256 11.09 21.14 2.77
N VAL A 257 12.35 21.14 2.32
CA VAL A 257 13.15 19.96 2.00
C VAL A 257 13.66 19.30 3.27
N HIS A 258 13.59 17.97 3.31
CA HIS A 258 14.12 17.14 4.39
C HIS A 258 14.90 15.94 3.86
N TRP A 259 16.08 15.72 4.43
CA TRP A 259 16.95 14.59 4.15
C TRP A 259 17.11 13.72 5.39
N GLY A 260 16.90 12.43 5.24
CA GLY A 260 17.31 11.47 6.26
C GLY A 260 16.25 11.10 7.28
N ARG A 261 14.98 11.52 7.11
CA ARG A 261 13.91 10.99 7.96
C ARG A 261 13.84 9.48 7.80
N THR A 262 13.63 8.78 8.91
CA THR A 262 13.56 7.33 8.93
C THR A 262 12.15 6.83 9.18
N PHE A 263 11.85 5.66 8.62
CA PHE A 263 10.73 4.82 8.99
C PHE A 263 11.26 3.45 9.36
N THR A 264 10.85 2.89 10.49
CA THR A 264 10.97 1.44 10.69
C THR A 264 10.08 0.70 9.68
N TYR A 265 10.32 -0.58 9.46
CA TYR A 265 9.46 -1.40 8.62
C TYR A 265 7.99 -1.33 9.04
N ALA A 266 7.70 -1.45 10.34
CA ALA A 266 6.34 -1.33 10.85
C ALA A 266 5.71 0.06 10.63
N GLN A 267 6.49 1.15 10.74
CA GLN A 267 6.01 2.49 10.40
C GLN A 267 5.73 2.61 8.90
N MET A 268 6.62 2.09 8.05
CA MET A 268 6.45 2.08 6.60
C MET A 268 5.19 1.31 6.21
N CYS A 269 4.97 0.12 6.76
CA CYS A 269 3.77 -0.69 6.60
C CYS A 269 2.45 0.06 6.85
N ASN A 270 2.45 0.92 7.88
CA ASN A 270 1.27 1.67 8.27
C ASN A 270 0.99 2.85 7.33
N VAL A 271 2.03 3.50 6.81
CA VAL A 271 1.86 4.66 5.94
C VAL A 271 1.83 4.29 4.46
N PHE A 272 2.38 3.14 4.07
CA PHE A 272 2.56 2.72 2.69
C PHE A 272 1.24 2.62 1.92
N THR A 273 1.22 3.16 0.71
CA THR A 273 0.11 3.00 -0.23
C THR A 273 0.54 2.22 -1.48
N TYR A 274 1.66 2.63 -2.09
CA TYR A 274 2.35 1.93 -3.19
C TYR A 274 3.73 2.55 -3.40
N ASN A 275 4.66 1.81 -4.00
CA ASN A 275 5.89 2.36 -4.56
C ASN A 275 5.79 2.48 -6.08
N MET A 276 6.50 3.45 -6.62
CA MET A 276 6.77 3.61 -8.04
C MET A 276 8.24 3.26 -8.26
N THR A 277 8.46 2.12 -8.90
CA THR A 277 9.80 1.55 -9.12
C THR A 277 10.19 1.63 -10.59
N ARG A 278 11.48 1.88 -10.86
CA ARG A 278 12.06 2.03 -12.21
C ARG A 278 13.10 0.99 -12.55
N TYR A 279 13.39 0.07 -11.64
CA TYR A 279 14.28 -1.05 -11.95
C TYR A 279 13.66 -1.91 -13.07
N PRO A 280 14.47 -2.39 -14.03
CA PRO A 280 14.04 -3.30 -15.08
C PRO A 280 13.34 -4.56 -14.53
N GLN A 281 12.50 -5.18 -15.37
CA GLN A 281 11.94 -6.51 -15.11
C GLN A 281 12.89 -7.60 -15.63
#